data_AF-A0A955RWT7-F1
#
_entry.id   AF-A0A955RWT7-F1
#
_cell.length_a   1.000
_cell.length_b   1.000
_cell.length_c   1.000
_cell.angle_alpha   90.00
_cell.angle_beta   90.00
_cell.angle_gamma   90.00
#
_symmetry.space_group_name_H-M   'P 1'
#
loop_
_entity.id
_entity.type
_entity.pdbx_description
1 polymer ?
#
loop_
_entity_poly.entity_id
_entity_poly.type
_entity_poly.pdbx_seq_one_letter_code
_entity_poly.pdbx_strand_id
1 'polypeptide(L)'
;MDNTMSSSRERHYKYLSIMTLETIAIIVTILATFGGLLWYVSSQLKQLYHTQDSNKEQMELMRQWSEQMMKETQQTRREMQDRLDASNKGVNDRLDNAAKVISGVSKSMNEVNKAIGEMSEIGRHMQGLQEFLRSPKLRGNLGEQILKDMLEQSLPHEHFQLQYSFRNGTIVDAAVKTDRGIIPVDSKFPMENFTKMVQVESESEKE
;
A
#
# COMPACT_ATOMS: atom_id res chain seq x y z
N MET A 1 24.60 -101.79 94.70
CA MET A 1 23.61 -100.77 94.30
C MET A 1 24.32 -99.61 93.60
N ASP A 2 24.99 -99.87 92.46
CA ASP A 2 25.86 -98.84 91.85
C ASP A 2 25.98 -98.92 90.31
N ASN A 3 24.93 -99.39 89.62
CA ASN A 3 24.89 -99.42 88.14
C ASN A 3 23.74 -98.58 87.56
N THR A 4 23.01 -97.84 88.40
CA THR A 4 21.89 -96.97 87.99
C THR A 4 22.26 -95.48 87.93
N MET A 5 23.40 -95.07 88.52
CA MET A 5 23.83 -93.66 88.53
C MET A 5 24.66 -93.24 87.29
N SER A 6 25.38 -94.16 86.64
CA SER A 6 26.18 -93.85 85.42
C SER A 6 25.33 -93.56 84.17
N SER A 7 24.29 -94.37 83.94
CA SER A 7 23.34 -94.23 82.82
C SER A 7 22.54 -92.92 82.83
N SER A 8 22.38 -92.29 84.00
CA SER A 8 21.66 -91.00 84.12
C SER A 8 22.50 -89.80 83.67
N ARG A 9 23.82 -89.82 83.95
CA ARG A 9 24.73 -88.71 83.58
C ARG A 9 25.01 -88.69 82.07
N GLU A 10 25.22 -89.84 81.43
CA GLU A 10 25.40 -89.91 79.96
C GLU A 10 24.18 -89.42 79.18
N ARG A 11 22.97 -89.73 79.66
CA ARG A 11 21.73 -89.21 79.08
C ARG A 11 21.68 -87.69 79.22
N HIS A 12 22.01 -87.15 80.40
CA HIS A 12 22.07 -85.70 80.62
C HIS A 12 23.07 -84.98 79.70
N TYR A 13 24.26 -85.52 79.46
CA TYR A 13 25.22 -84.91 78.52
C TYR A 13 24.75 -84.95 77.07
N LYS A 14 24.09 -86.04 76.64
CA LYS A 14 23.46 -86.10 75.32
C LYS A 14 22.35 -85.05 75.18
N TYR A 15 21.50 -84.88 76.19
CA TYR A 15 20.48 -83.83 76.19
C TYR A 15 21.10 -82.43 76.13
N LEU A 16 22.15 -82.16 76.90
CA LEU A 16 22.82 -80.85 76.89
C LEU A 16 23.45 -80.53 75.52
N SER A 17 24.11 -81.51 74.90
CA SER A 17 24.72 -81.35 73.56
C SER A 17 23.69 -81.16 72.45
N ILE A 18 22.54 -81.82 72.54
CA ILE A 18 21.43 -81.65 71.58
C ILE A 18 20.81 -80.26 71.74
N MET A 19 20.56 -79.80 72.98
CA MET A 19 20.01 -78.46 73.23
C MET A 19 20.94 -77.34 72.72
N THR A 20 22.27 -77.49 72.83
CA THR A 20 23.21 -76.49 72.29
C THR A 20 23.26 -76.47 70.76
N LEU A 21 22.99 -77.59 70.09
CA LEU A 21 22.96 -77.66 68.64
C LEU A 21 21.72 -76.94 68.08
N GLU A 22 20.57 -77.12 68.74
CA GLU A 22 19.31 -76.46 68.35
C GLU A 22 19.39 -74.93 68.51
N THR A 23 20.01 -74.42 69.58
CA THR A 23 20.16 -72.97 69.76
C THR A 23 21.08 -72.36 68.72
N ILE A 24 22.18 -73.03 68.36
CA ILE A 24 23.06 -72.58 67.27
C ILE A 24 22.30 -72.58 65.94
N ALA A 25 21.52 -73.63 65.65
CA ALA A 25 20.72 -73.71 64.42
C ALA A 25 19.69 -72.57 64.32
N ILE A 26 19.03 -72.22 65.42
CA ILE A 26 18.09 -71.08 65.47
C ILE A 26 18.82 -69.75 65.23
N ILE A 27 19.98 -69.53 65.88
CA ILE A 27 20.77 -68.30 65.69
C ILE A 27 21.23 -68.16 64.24
N VAL A 28 21.72 -69.24 63.62
CA VAL A 28 22.13 -69.24 62.21
C VAL A 28 20.96 -68.92 61.29
N THR A 29 19.78 -69.48 61.58
CA THR A 29 18.57 -69.20 60.80
C THR A 29 18.17 -67.73 60.92
N ILE A 30 18.19 -67.17 62.13
CA ILE A 30 17.89 -65.75 62.37
C ILE A 30 18.91 -64.85 61.67
N LEU A 31 20.20 -65.18 61.73
CA LEU A 31 21.24 -64.40 61.04
C LEU A 31 21.10 -64.48 59.52
N ALA A 32 20.74 -65.64 58.97
CA ALA A 32 20.52 -65.81 57.54
C ALA A 32 19.29 -65.01 57.06
N THR A 33 18.18 -65.05 57.81
CA THR A 33 16.99 -64.25 57.47
C THR A 33 17.26 -62.76 57.64
N PHE A 34 17.98 -62.35 58.67
CA PHE A 34 18.36 -60.95 58.89
C PHE A 34 19.32 -60.44 57.81
N GLY A 35 20.32 -61.24 57.42
CA GLY A 35 21.23 -60.92 56.31
C GLY A 35 20.50 -60.81 54.98
N GLY A 36 19.57 -61.74 54.70
CA GLY A 36 18.70 -61.69 53.52
C GLY A 36 17.80 -60.45 53.51
N LEU A 37 17.23 -60.07 54.66
CA LEU A 37 16.41 -58.87 54.80
C LEU A 37 17.24 -57.59 54.58
N LEU A 38 18.44 -57.50 55.16
CA LEU A 38 19.34 -56.37 54.94
C LEU A 38 19.75 -56.25 53.47
N TRP A 39 20.06 -57.38 52.82
CA TRP A 39 20.35 -57.40 51.39
C TRP A 39 19.14 -56.97 50.55
N TYR A 40 17.94 -57.44 50.89
CA TYR A 40 16.70 -57.08 50.20
C TYR A 40 16.37 -55.58 50.33
N VAL A 41 16.46 -55.03 51.55
CA VAL A 41 16.21 -53.60 51.80
C VAL A 41 17.26 -52.72 51.13
N SER A 42 18.54 -53.10 51.21
CA SER A 42 19.61 -52.34 50.54
C SER A 42 19.52 -52.41 49.01
N SER A 43 19.00 -53.51 48.46
CA SER A 43 18.73 -53.65 47.02
C SER A 43 17.64 -52.67 46.55
N GLN A 44 16.55 -52.55 47.30
CA GLN A 44 15.46 -51.61 46.98
C GLN A 44 15.90 -50.13 47.09
N LEU A 45 16.78 -49.81 48.03
CA LEU A 45 17.33 -48.45 48.19
C LEU A 45 18.21 -48.01 47.02
N LYS A 46 18.98 -48.92 46.40
CA LYS A 46 19.82 -48.60 45.24
C LYS A 46 19.00 -48.19 44.01
N GLN A 47 17.82 -48.80 43.82
CA GLN A 47 16.94 -48.48 42.70
C GLN A 47 16.35 -47.06 42.80
N LEU A 48 16.05 -46.60 44.01
CA LEU A 48 15.57 -45.24 44.27
C LEU A 48 16.67 -44.18 44.10
N TYR A 49 17.91 -44.51 44.49
CA TYR A 49 19.06 -43.60 44.32
C TYR A 49 19.40 -43.36 42.84
N HIS A 50 19.41 -44.40 42.00
CA HIS A 50 19.65 -44.23 40.56
C HIS A 50 18.50 -43.57 39.81
N THR A 51 17.24 -43.83 40.21
CA THR A 51 16.08 -43.14 39.62
C THR A 51 16.07 -41.65 39.98
N GLN A 52 16.57 -41.28 41.16
CA GLN A 52 16.65 -39.88 41.57
C GLN A 52 17.70 -39.08 40.78
N ASP A 53 18.84 -39.69 40.44
CA ASP A 53 19.89 -39.02 39.63
C ASP A 53 19.47 -38.88 38.16
N SER A 54 18.91 -39.96 37.58
CA SER A 54 18.35 -39.92 36.23
C SER A 54 17.20 -38.91 36.08
N ASN A 55 16.36 -38.75 37.11
CA ASN A 55 15.30 -37.74 37.10
C ASN A 55 15.85 -36.30 37.21
N LYS A 56 16.96 -36.09 37.90
CA LYS A 56 17.61 -34.77 37.98
C LYS A 56 18.23 -34.35 36.66
N GLU A 57 18.92 -35.26 35.97
CA GLU A 57 19.47 -34.99 34.64
C GLU A 57 18.37 -34.69 33.62
N GLN A 58 17.27 -35.46 33.61
CA GLN A 58 16.11 -35.17 32.77
C GLN A 58 15.48 -33.82 33.09
N MET A 59 15.39 -33.46 34.38
CA MET A 59 14.85 -32.17 34.80
C MET A 59 15.74 -31.00 34.36
N GLU A 60 17.07 -31.14 34.41
CA GLU A 60 17.99 -30.08 33.98
C GLU A 60 17.98 -29.91 32.45
N LEU A 61 17.91 -31.00 31.68
CA LEU A 61 17.71 -30.94 30.23
C LEU A 61 16.38 -30.26 29.86
N MET A 62 15.30 -30.56 30.60
CA MET A 62 14.00 -29.91 30.39
C MET A 62 14.06 -28.40 30.71
N ARG A 63 14.81 -28.02 31.76
CA ARG A 63 15.02 -26.62 32.14
C ARG A 63 15.81 -25.86 31.08
N GLN A 64 16.89 -26.46 30.57
CA GLN A 64 17.70 -25.88 29.49
C GLN A 64 16.88 -25.73 28.19
N TRP A 65 16.09 -26.74 27.82
CA TRP A 65 15.22 -26.68 26.65
C TRP A 65 14.17 -25.57 26.81
N SER A 66 13.56 -25.44 27.99
CA SER A 66 12.62 -24.36 28.31
C SER A 66 13.27 -22.97 28.22
N GLU A 67 14.48 -22.80 28.77
CA GLU A 67 15.23 -21.54 28.68
C GLU A 67 15.59 -21.18 27.22
N GLN A 68 15.98 -22.17 26.42
CA GLN A 68 16.26 -21.98 25.00
C GLN A 68 15.00 -21.59 24.23
N MET A 69 13.89 -22.32 24.44
CA MET A 69 12.60 -22.01 23.83
C MET A 69 12.11 -20.61 24.20
N MET A 70 12.29 -20.20 25.46
CA MET A 70 11.95 -18.85 25.91
C MET A 70 12.79 -17.78 25.21
N LYS A 71 14.10 -18.00 25.05
CA LYS A 71 14.99 -17.07 24.32
C LYS A 71 14.61 -16.97 22.85
N GLU A 72 14.38 -18.10 22.19
CA GLU A 72 14.00 -18.17 20.77
C GLU A 72 12.63 -17.52 20.52
N THR A 73 11.67 -17.76 21.42
CA THR A 73 10.35 -17.11 21.38
C THR A 73 10.47 -15.59 21.57
N GLN A 74 11.28 -15.14 22.53
CA GLN A 74 11.50 -13.70 22.75
C GLN A 74 12.20 -13.04 21.57
N GLN A 75 13.18 -13.70 20.97
CA GLN A 75 13.87 -13.20 19.78
C GLN A 75 12.90 -13.10 18.60
N THR A 76 12.14 -14.17 18.32
CA THR A 76 11.13 -14.20 17.26
C THR A 76 10.10 -13.10 17.44
N ARG A 77 9.65 -12.88 18.68
CA ARG A 77 8.70 -11.80 19.01
C ARG A 77 9.27 -10.42 18.70
N ARG A 78 10.55 -10.17 19.03
CA ARG A 78 11.23 -8.90 18.72
C ARG A 78 11.36 -8.71 17.22
N GLU A 79 11.84 -9.72 16.50
CA GLU A 79 11.98 -9.67 15.04
C GLU A 79 10.63 -9.44 14.33
N MET A 80 9.55 -10.10 14.81
CA MET A 80 8.20 -9.84 14.29
C MET A 80 7.76 -8.40 14.58
N GLN A 81 8.02 -7.89 15.78
CA GLN A 81 7.66 -6.52 16.14
C GLN A 81 8.41 -5.49 15.27
N ASP A 82 9.72 -5.69 15.06
CA ASP A 82 10.52 -4.83 14.17
C ASP A 82 10.03 -4.88 12.72
N ARG A 83 9.66 -6.07 12.22
CA ARG A 83 9.08 -6.23 10.87
C ARG A 83 7.70 -5.57 10.75
N LEU A 84 6.86 -5.68 11.77
CA LEU A 84 5.55 -5.03 11.80
C LEU A 84 5.71 -3.50 11.85
N ASP A 85 6.63 -2.97 12.64
CA ASP A 85 6.91 -1.54 12.70
C ASP A 85 7.47 -1.01 11.38
N ALA A 86 8.41 -1.73 10.76
CA ALA A 86 8.92 -1.41 9.43
C ALA A 86 7.82 -1.46 8.37
N SER A 87 6.94 -2.47 8.43
CA SER A 87 5.79 -2.59 7.53
C SER A 87 4.78 -1.46 7.72
N ASN A 88 4.45 -1.10 8.96
CA ASN A 88 3.55 0.00 9.27
C ASN A 88 4.10 1.33 8.77
N LYS A 89 5.41 1.59 8.95
CA LYS A 89 6.06 2.77 8.36
C LYS A 89 5.97 2.77 6.84
N GLY A 90 6.29 1.64 6.18
CA GLY A 90 6.20 1.53 4.72
C GLY A 90 4.78 1.70 4.19
N VAL A 91 3.75 1.25 4.93
CA VAL A 91 2.34 1.49 4.59
C VAL A 91 1.98 2.96 4.74
N ASN A 92 2.36 3.61 5.86
CA ASN A 92 2.11 5.04 6.05
C ASN A 92 2.78 5.90 4.98
N ASP A 93 4.05 5.62 4.64
CA ASP A 93 4.76 6.36 3.59
C ASP A 93 4.05 6.22 2.22
N ARG A 94 3.53 5.03 1.92
CA ARG A 94 2.75 4.79 0.70
C ARG A 94 1.41 5.52 0.72
N LEU A 95 0.72 5.54 1.86
CA LEU A 95 -0.55 6.25 2.02
C LEU A 95 -0.35 7.77 1.89
N ASP A 96 0.71 8.32 2.48
CA ASP A 96 1.05 9.74 2.37
C ASP A 96 1.40 10.14 0.92
N ASN A 97 2.17 9.30 0.23
CA ASN A 97 2.47 9.52 -1.18
C ASN A 97 1.20 9.42 -2.06
N ALA A 98 0.33 8.44 -1.80
CA ALA A 98 -0.95 8.33 -2.48
C ALA A 98 -1.83 9.56 -2.24
N ALA A 99 -1.92 10.04 -0.99
CA ALA A 99 -2.66 11.26 -0.65
C ALA A 99 -2.11 12.49 -1.37
N LYS A 100 -0.78 12.64 -1.48
CA LYS A 100 -0.14 13.72 -2.26
C LYS A 100 -0.49 13.63 -3.74
N VAL A 101 -0.42 12.44 -4.34
CA VAL A 101 -0.77 12.23 -5.75
C VAL A 101 -2.24 12.56 -6.00
N ILE A 102 -3.14 12.03 -5.17
CA ILE A 102 -4.59 12.31 -5.28
C ILE A 102 -4.87 13.80 -5.13
N SER A 103 -4.21 14.49 -4.19
CA SER A 103 -4.32 15.94 -4.03
C SER A 103 -3.83 16.69 -5.27
N GLY A 104 -2.70 16.27 -5.85
CA GLY A 104 -2.17 16.84 -7.09
C GLY A 104 -3.11 16.65 -8.28
N VAL A 105 -3.69 15.46 -8.43
CA VAL A 105 -4.68 15.15 -9.47
C VAL A 105 -5.96 15.98 -9.27
N SER A 106 -6.44 16.10 -8.04
CA SER A 106 -7.62 16.92 -7.70
C SER A 106 -7.39 18.41 -8.03
N LYS A 107 -6.20 18.95 -7.75
CA LYS A 107 -5.82 20.32 -8.14
C LYS A 107 -5.81 20.48 -9.65
N SER A 108 -5.16 19.57 -10.36
CA SER A 108 -5.08 19.59 -11.83
C SER A 108 -6.48 19.50 -12.47
N MET A 109 -7.36 18.65 -11.93
CA MET A 109 -8.75 18.56 -12.40
C MET A 109 -9.54 19.85 -12.14
N ASN A 110 -9.32 20.53 -11.00
CA ASN A 110 -9.96 21.82 -10.75
C ASN A 110 -9.47 22.91 -11.72
N GLU A 111 -8.18 22.93 -12.03
CA GLU A 111 -7.61 23.84 -13.03
C GLU A 111 -8.17 23.54 -14.43
N VAL A 112 -8.23 22.27 -14.83
CA VAL A 112 -8.85 21.85 -16.10
C VAL A 112 -10.33 22.23 -16.14
N ASN A 113 -11.10 22.01 -15.08
CA ASN A 113 -12.51 22.40 -15.02
C ASN A 113 -12.70 23.92 -15.15
N LYS A 114 -11.81 24.72 -14.54
CA LYS A 114 -11.82 26.18 -14.73
C LYS A 114 -11.55 26.56 -16.18
N ALA A 115 -10.49 26.00 -16.78
CA ALA A 115 -10.15 26.25 -18.18
C ALA A 115 -11.28 25.85 -19.13
N ILE A 116 -11.96 24.72 -18.88
CA ILE A 116 -13.13 24.30 -19.66
C ILE A 116 -14.30 25.29 -19.47
N GLY A 117 -14.50 25.80 -18.26
CA GLY A 117 -15.50 26.83 -17.97
C GLY A 117 -15.26 28.12 -18.76
N GLU A 118 -14.02 28.62 -18.73
CA GLU A 118 -13.59 29.79 -19.52
C GLU A 118 -13.74 29.53 -21.02
N MET A 119 -13.36 28.35 -21.50
CA MET A 119 -13.52 27.98 -22.91
C MET A 119 -15.00 27.88 -23.33
N SER A 120 -15.87 27.42 -22.43
CA SER A 120 -17.31 27.41 -22.63
C SER A 120 -17.89 28.82 -22.73
N GLU A 121 -17.38 29.78 -21.95
CA GLU A 121 -17.73 31.20 -22.08
C GLU A 121 -17.28 31.79 -23.41
N ILE A 122 -16.06 31.52 -23.84
CA ILE A 122 -15.54 31.95 -25.14
C ILE A 122 -16.43 31.39 -26.26
N GLY A 123 -16.77 30.10 -26.22
CA GLY A 123 -17.68 29.47 -27.18
C GLY A 123 -19.05 30.15 -27.26
N ARG A 124 -19.61 30.58 -26.11
CA ARG A 124 -20.86 31.37 -26.08
C ARG A 124 -20.72 32.74 -26.74
N HIS A 125 -19.62 33.45 -26.47
CA HIS A 125 -19.36 34.75 -27.11
C HIS A 125 -19.16 34.62 -28.63
N MET A 126 -18.48 33.57 -29.08
CA MET A 126 -18.32 33.28 -30.50
C MET A 126 -19.65 32.96 -31.18
N GLN A 127 -20.53 32.20 -30.51
CA GLN A 127 -21.87 31.94 -31.01
C GLN A 127 -22.70 33.23 -31.12
N GLY A 128 -22.58 34.14 -30.14
CA GLY A 128 -23.21 35.46 -30.19
C GLY A 128 -22.70 36.32 -31.35
N LEU A 129 -21.38 36.33 -31.59
CA LEU A 129 -20.77 37.03 -32.72
C LEU A 129 -21.24 36.43 -34.06
N GLN A 130 -21.30 35.11 -34.17
CA GLN A 130 -21.80 34.43 -35.36
C GLN A 130 -23.26 34.81 -35.66
N GLU A 131 -24.12 34.87 -34.64
CA GLU A 131 -25.52 35.28 -34.79
C GLU A 131 -25.65 36.77 -35.17
N PHE A 132 -24.79 37.63 -34.60
CA PHE A 132 -24.70 39.04 -35.00
C PHE A 132 -24.31 39.19 -36.48
N LEU A 133 -23.34 38.40 -36.96
CA LEU A 133 -22.85 38.41 -38.34
C LEU A 133 -23.78 37.70 -39.35
N ARG A 134 -24.79 36.94 -38.89
CA ARG A 134 -25.79 36.31 -39.77
C ARG A 134 -26.79 37.30 -40.36
N SER A 135 -27.00 38.46 -39.73
CA SER A 135 -27.93 39.47 -40.23
C SER A 135 -27.44 40.09 -41.54
N PRO A 136 -28.19 39.98 -42.66
CA PRO A 136 -27.74 40.49 -43.96
C PRO A 136 -27.42 41.98 -43.98
N LYS A 137 -28.18 42.80 -43.23
CA LYS A 137 -27.96 44.25 -43.11
C LYS A 137 -26.69 44.59 -42.34
N LEU A 138 -26.45 43.91 -41.21
CA LEU A 138 -25.26 44.15 -40.39
C LEU A 138 -23.98 43.70 -41.11
N ARG A 139 -24.05 42.58 -41.84
CA ARG A 139 -22.96 42.11 -42.71
C ARG A 139 -22.61 43.11 -43.81
N GLY A 140 -23.62 43.69 -44.47
CA GLY A 140 -23.41 44.73 -45.49
C GLY A 140 -22.70 45.94 -44.89
N ASN A 141 -23.22 46.48 -43.79
CA ASN A 141 -22.64 47.64 -43.12
C ASN A 141 -21.20 47.42 -42.61
N LEU A 142 -20.92 46.24 -42.03
CA LEU A 142 -19.55 45.89 -41.62
C LEU A 142 -18.63 45.79 -42.83
N GLY A 143 -19.12 45.24 -43.94
CA GLY A 143 -18.33 45.12 -45.15
C GLY A 143 -17.98 46.48 -45.77
N GLU A 144 -18.97 47.37 -45.84
CA GLU A 144 -18.78 48.76 -46.28
C GLU A 144 -17.80 49.52 -45.36
N GLN A 145 -17.88 49.31 -44.04
CA GLN A 145 -16.99 49.94 -43.07
C GLN A 145 -15.54 49.44 -43.19
N ILE A 146 -15.34 48.12 -43.34
CA ILE A 146 -13.99 47.57 -43.56
C ILE A 146 -13.43 48.02 -44.91
N LEU A 147 -14.26 48.05 -45.96
CA LEU A 147 -13.86 48.59 -47.27
C LEU A 147 -13.42 50.05 -47.13
N LYS A 148 -14.19 50.87 -46.41
CA LYS A 148 -13.84 52.26 -46.11
C LYS A 148 -12.50 52.35 -45.41
N ASP A 149 -12.30 51.61 -44.32
CA ASP A 149 -11.08 51.68 -43.52
C ASP A 149 -9.85 51.22 -44.36
N MET A 150 -10.00 50.18 -45.19
CA MET A 150 -8.95 49.73 -46.12
C MET A 150 -8.61 50.79 -47.17
N LEU A 151 -9.62 51.45 -47.74
CA LEU A 151 -9.42 52.52 -48.72
C LEU A 151 -8.76 53.74 -48.10
N GLU A 152 -9.17 54.15 -46.89
CA GLU A 152 -8.55 55.24 -46.14
C GLU A 152 -7.08 54.97 -45.79
N GLN A 153 -6.72 53.71 -45.49
CA GLN A 153 -5.34 53.33 -45.21
C GLN A 153 -4.47 53.21 -46.46
N SER A 154 -5.08 52.84 -47.60
CA SER A 154 -4.33 52.52 -48.83
C SER A 154 -4.26 53.68 -49.82
N LEU A 155 -5.24 54.59 -49.81
CA LEU A 155 -5.41 55.65 -50.80
C LEU A 155 -5.73 56.99 -50.13
N PRO A 156 -5.25 58.12 -50.67
CA PRO A 156 -5.68 59.44 -50.22
C PRO A 156 -7.18 59.65 -50.49
N HIS A 157 -7.85 60.39 -49.62
CA HIS A 157 -9.31 60.65 -49.67
C HIS A 157 -9.81 61.22 -51.01
N GLU A 158 -8.95 61.89 -51.77
CA GLU A 158 -9.28 62.48 -53.07
C GLU A 158 -9.42 61.43 -54.19
N HIS A 159 -8.79 60.27 -54.02
CA HIS A 159 -8.68 59.20 -55.01
C HIS A 159 -9.78 58.14 -54.89
N PHE A 160 -10.70 58.26 -53.94
CA PHE A 160 -11.85 57.36 -53.88
C PHE A 160 -13.12 58.09 -53.43
N GLN A 161 -14.27 57.49 -53.68
CA GLN A 161 -15.56 57.99 -53.24
C GLN A 161 -16.43 56.81 -52.83
N LEU A 162 -16.98 56.85 -51.62
CA LEU A 162 -17.90 55.84 -51.11
C LEU A 162 -19.32 56.10 -51.67
N GLN A 163 -20.10 55.03 -51.82
CA GLN A 163 -21.50 55.06 -52.29
C GLN A 163 -21.66 55.88 -53.58
N TYR A 164 -20.82 55.59 -54.58
CA TYR A 164 -20.79 56.34 -55.83
C TYR A 164 -21.93 55.94 -56.75
N SER A 165 -22.73 56.93 -57.17
CA SER A 165 -23.82 56.74 -58.12
C SER A 165 -23.38 57.09 -59.54
N PHE A 166 -23.45 56.12 -60.44
CA PHE A 166 -23.19 56.31 -61.86
C PHE A 166 -24.39 56.95 -62.56
N ARG A 167 -24.16 57.61 -63.70
CA ARG A 167 -25.21 58.26 -64.50
C ARG A 167 -26.30 57.33 -65.00
N ASN A 168 -26.03 56.02 -65.04
CA ASN A 168 -26.98 54.97 -65.40
C ASN A 168 -27.86 54.50 -64.21
N GLY A 169 -27.70 55.09 -63.02
CA GLY A 169 -28.45 54.75 -61.81
C GLY A 169 -27.87 53.61 -60.98
N THR A 170 -26.75 53.00 -61.38
CA THR A 170 -26.06 51.98 -60.58
C THR A 170 -25.28 52.64 -59.43
N ILE A 171 -25.48 52.14 -58.21
CA ILE A 171 -24.73 52.57 -57.02
C ILE A 171 -23.76 51.44 -56.64
N VAL A 172 -22.51 51.79 -56.37
CA VAL A 172 -21.45 50.87 -55.91
C VAL A 172 -20.91 51.29 -54.55
N ASP A 173 -20.42 50.34 -53.76
CA ASP A 173 -19.92 50.59 -52.40
C ASP A 173 -18.76 51.61 -52.39
N ALA A 174 -17.85 51.50 -53.36
CA ALA A 174 -16.81 52.50 -53.58
C ALA A 174 -16.44 52.65 -55.05
N ALA A 175 -15.95 53.84 -55.40
CA ALA A 175 -15.39 54.17 -56.70
C ALA A 175 -13.99 54.73 -56.53
N VAL A 176 -12.99 54.04 -57.07
CA VAL A 176 -11.59 54.48 -57.04
C VAL A 176 -11.29 55.27 -58.31
N LYS A 177 -10.78 56.49 -58.17
CA LYS A 177 -10.43 57.40 -59.25
C LYS A 177 -8.96 57.23 -59.61
N THR A 178 -8.71 56.85 -60.86
CA THR A 178 -7.36 56.74 -61.44
C THR A 178 -7.24 57.65 -62.66
N ASP A 179 -6.02 57.91 -63.11
CA ASP A 179 -5.75 58.74 -64.31
C ASP A 179 -6.38 58.16 -65.58
N ARG A 180 -6.72 56.88 -65.58
CA ARG A 180 -7.31 56.16 -66.72
C ARG A 180 -8.82 55.98 -66.60
N GLY A 181 -9.45 56.46 -65.52
CA GLY A 181 -10.88 56.36 -65.29
C GLY A 181 -11.25 55.90 -63.87
N ILE A 182 -12.54 55.62 -63.69
CA ILE A 182 -13.14 55.22 -62.41
C ILE A 182 -13.28 53.70 -62.36
N ILE A 183 -12.79 53.08 -61.29
CA ILE A 183 -12.91 51.65 -61.01
C ILE A 183 -14.01 51.44 -59.97
N PRO A 184 -15.16 50.82 -60.34
CA PRO A 184 -16.20 50.47 -59.38
C PRO A 184 -15.78 49.27 -58.51
N VAL A 185 -16.07 49.34 -57.21
CA VAL A 185 -15.81 48.29 -56.22
C VAL A 185 -17.11 47.95 -55.49
N ASP A 186 -17.45 46.66 -55.49
CA ASP A 186 -18.57 46.06 -54.74
C ASP A 186 -17.96 45.08 -53.74
N SER A 187 -18.11 45.36 -52.45
CA SER A 187 -17.51 44.57 -51.38
C SER A 187 -18.49 43.51 -50.91
N LYS A 188 -18.32 42.29 -51.42
CA LYS A 188 -19.06 41.13 -50.93
C LYS A 188 -18.22 40.36 -49.92
N PHE A 189 -18.60 40.39 -48.64
CA PHE A 189 -17.92 39.63 -47.58
C PHE A 189 -18.29 38.14 -47.61
N PRO A 190 -17.36 37.22 -47.95
CA PRO A 190 -17.62 35.78 -47.94
C PRO A 190 -17.38 35.21 -46.53
N MET A 191 -18.45 34.74 -45.90
CA MET A 191 -18.44 34.36 -44.48
C MET A 191 -17.65 33.06 -44.19
N GLU A 192 -17.60 32.14 -45.16
CA GLU A 192 -16.84 30.89 -45.02
C GLU A 192 -15.34 31.10 -44.80
N ASN A 193 -14.77 32.16 -45.38
CA ASN A 193 -13.34 32.44 -45.22
C ASN A 193 -13.04 32.99 -43.83
N PHE A 194 -13.90 33.84 -43.27
CA PHE A 194 -13.77 34.34 -41.91
C PHE A 194 -13.95 33.22 -40.88
N THR A 195 -14.97 32.37 -41.03
CA THR A 195 -15.20 31.21 -40.14
C THR A 195 -14.01 30.26 -40.13
N LYS A 196 -13.39 30.00 -41.30
CA LYS A 196 -12.18 29.17 -41.39
C LYS A 196 -10.98 29.78 -40.69
N MET A 197 -10.73 31.09 -40.85
CA MET A 197 -9.61 31.76 -40.18
C MET A 197 -9.75 31.72 -38.65
N VAL A 198 -10.94 32.01 -38.12
CA VAL A 198 -11.20 31.99 -36.67
C VAL A 198 -11.10 30.58 -36.09
N GLN A 199 -11.53 29.54 -36.82
CA GLN A 199 -11.35 28.15 -36.37
C GLN A 199 -9.88 27.75 -36.31
N VAL A 200 -9.09 28.13 -37.32
CA VAL A 200 -7.64 27.83 -37.38
C VAL A 200 -6.87 28.52 -36.25
N GLU A 201 -7.22 29.77 -35.91
CA GLU A 201 -6.62 30.47 -34.77
C GLU A 201 -6.86 29.71 -33.45
N SER A 202 -8.07 29.18 -33.24
CA SER A 202 -8.42 28.44 -32.02
C SER A 202 -7.76 27.05 -31.90
N GLU A 203 -7.34 26.45 -33.01
CA GLU A 203 -6.59 25.19 -33.02
C GLU A 203 -5.07 25.44 -32.87
N SER A 204 -4.54 26.52 -33.43
CA SER A 204 -3.11 26.85 -33.33
C SER A 204 -2.65 27.28 -31.94
N GLU A 205 -3.56 27.73 -31.07
CA GLU A 205 -3.27 27.99 -29.64
C GLU A 205 -3.28 26.73 -28.77
N LYS A 206 -3.67 25.56 -29.32
CA LYS A 206 -3.75 24.28 -28.59
C LYS A 206 -2.56 23.34 -28.80
N GLU A 207 -1.63 23.65 -29.70
CA GLU A 207 -0.35 22.93 -29.89
C GLU A 207 0.80 23.64 -29.17
#